data_AF-A0A3M1UW13-F1
#
_entry.id   AF-A0A3M1UW13-F1
#
_cell.length_a   1.000
_cell.length_b   1.000
_cell.length_c   1.000
_cell.angle_alpha   90.00
_cell.angle_beta   90.00
_cell.angle_gamma   90.00
#
_symmetry.space_group_name_H-M   'P 1'
#
loop_
_entity.id
_entity.type
_entity.pdbx_description
1 polymer ?
#
loop_
_entity_poly.entity_id
_entity_poly.type
_entity_poly.pdbx_seq_one_letter_code
_entity_poly.pdbx_strand_id
1 'polypeptide(L)'
;MITETITSNEAQREFQKLKTRIHRKLVDAIDVSKAEQLTEDELRQQLEALAEHFCSLEPVRLPDEHRRVMVRELMDEIYGYGPLQPLMDDPDISDVLVNGPDRVFVERNGVLEPTDITFADEAHLMRLIQRLVGRAGRRIDEVSPMVDAKLPDGSRLNAVIPPLALRGPTLSIRRFRTRALLFEDMV
;
A
#
# COMPACT_ATOMS: atom_id res chain seq x y z
N MET A 1 -0.34 34.69 4.69
CA MET A 1 0.38 33.39 4.72
C MET A 1 -0.60 32.21 4.58
N ILE A 2 -1.53 32.25 3.61
CA ILE A 2 -2.53 31.16 3.41
C ILE A 2 -2.45 30.61 1.97
N THR A 3 -1.78 31.32 1.06
CA THR A 3 -1.80 31.04 -0.38
C THR A 3 -0.78 29.98 -0.83
N GLU A 4 0.29 29.72 -0.07
CA GLU A 4 1.32 28.72 -0.45
C GLU A 4 0.90 27.27 -0.14
N THR A 5 0.09 27.05 0.90
CA THR A 5 -0.35 25.70 1.32
C THR A 5 -1.41 25.10 0.38
N ILE A 6 -2.23 25.94 -0.27
CA ILE A 6 -3.34 25.49 -1.13
C ILE A 6 -2.82 24.83 -2.42
N THR A 7 -1.79 25.41 -3.04
CA THR A 7 -1.17 24.88 -4.26
C THR A 7 -0.52 23.50 -4.07
N SER A 8 0.11 23.26 -2.91
CA SER A 8 0.72 21.95 -2.62
C SER A 8 -0.32 20.86 -2.40
N ASN A 9 -1.44 21.19 -1.75
CA ASN A 9 -2.49 20.21 -1.47
C ASN A 9 -3.30 19.85 -2.74
N GLU A 10 -3.58 20.83 -3.60
CA GLU A 10 -4.23 20.57 -4.89
C GLU A 10 -3.35 19.74 -5.83
N ALA A 11 -2.05 20.05 -5.92
CA ALA A 11 -1.10 19.27 -6.70
C ALA A 11 -1.00 17.82 -6.18
N GLN A 12 -0.95 17.63 -4.86
CA GLN A 12 -0.94 16.31 -4.24
C GLN A 12 -2.22 15.54 -4.56
N ARG A 13 -3.38 16.20 -4.51
CA ARG A 13 -4.67 15.57 -4.82
C ARG A 13 -4.78 15.16 -6.29
N GLU A 14 -4.32 16.01 -7.21
CA GLU A 14 -4.27 15.68 -8.63
C GLU A 14 -3.29 14.52 -8.92
N PHE A 15 -2.16 14.49 -8.23
CA PHE A 15 -1.22 13.36 -8.29
C PHE A 15 -1.87 12.05 -7.83
N GLN A 16 -2.59 12.05 -6.69
CA GLN A 16 -3.29 10.85 -6.21
C GLN A 16 -4.43 10.41 -7.15
N LYS A 17 -5.18 11.34 -7.74
CA LYS A 17 -6.20 11.02 -8.76
C LYS A 17 -5.58 10.39 -10.00
N LEU A 18 -4.46 10.95 -10.47
CA LEU A 18 -3.73 10.44 -11.62
C LEU A 18 -3.21 9.03 -11.35
N LYS A 19 -2.56 8.81 -10.21
CA LYS A 19 -2.09 7.50 -9.77
C LYS A 19 -3.22 6.47 -9.75
N THR A 20 -4.35 6.80 -9.11
CA THR A 20 -5.52 5.91 -9.04
C THR A 20 -6.01 5.49 -10.42
N ARG A 21 -6.05 6.44 -11.37
CA ARG A 21 -6.49 6.18 -12.75
C ARG A 21 -5.50 5.29 -13.51
N ILE A 22 -4.19 5.51 -13.34
CA ILE A 22 -3.16 4.68 -13.97
C ILE A 22 -3.13 3.29 -13.36
N HIS A 23 -3.21 3.16 -12.04
CA HIS A 23 -3.29 1.88 -11.34
C HIS A 23 -4.45 1.03 -11.88
N ARG A 24 -5.64 1.62 -12.05
CA ARG A 24 -6.78 0.90 -12.63
C ARG A 24 -6.49 0.40 -14.05
N LYS A 25 -5.90 1.23 -14.91
CA LYS A 25 -5.49 0.82 -16.26
C LYS A 25 -4.44 -0.31 -16.25
N LEU A 26 -3.50 -0.29 -15.30
CA LEU A 26 -2.51 -1.35 -15.12
C LEU A 26 -3.18 -2.66 -14.74
N VAL A 27 -4.04 -2.65 -13.73
CA VAL A 27 -4.77 -3.86 -13.29
C VAL A 27 -5.62 -4.44 -14.42
N ASP A 28 -6.35 -3.58 -15.16
CA ASP A 28 -7.18 -4.02 -16.28
C ASP A 28 -6.34 -4.58 -17.46
N ALA A 29 -5.09 -4.14 -17.60
CA ALA A 29 -4.17 -4.60 -18.64
C ALA A 29 -3.40 -5.88 -18.27
N ILE A 30 -3.42 -6.30 -16.99
CA ILE A 30 -2.84 -7.57 -16.57
C ILE A 30 -3.77 -8.70 -17.03
N ASP A 31 -3.39 -9.32 -18.15
CA ASP A 31 -4.02 -10.57 -18.59
C ASP A 31 -3.48 -11.72 -17.71
N VAL A 32 -4.36 -12.28 -16.89
CA VAL A 32 -4.07 -13.43 -16.01
C VAL A 32 -3.44 -14.58 -16.81
N SER A 33 -3.83 -14.75 -18.07
CA SER A 33 -3.33 -15.79 -18.98
C SER A 33 -1.86 -15.59 -19.38
N LYS A 34 -1.37 -14.34 -19.38
CA LYS A 34 0.04 -14.02 -19.69
C LYS A 34 0.92 -14.03 -18.44
N ALA A 35 0.35 -13.76 -17.27
CA ALA A 35 1.07 -13.80 -16.00
C ALA A 35 1.58 -15.22 -15.67
N GLU A 36 0.90 -16.27 -16.13
CA GLU A 36 1.32 -17.67 -15.93
C GLU A 36 2.54 -18.09 -16.77
N GLN A 37 2.85 -17.35 -17.83
CA GLN A 37 3.92 -17.71 -18.79
C GLN A 37 5.23 -16.96 -18.55
N LEU A 38 5.21 -15.93 -17.69
CA LEU A 38 6.35 -15.07 -17.43
C LEU A 38 6.98 -15.40 -16.08
N THR A 39 8.29 -15.23 -15.99
CA THR A 39 8.95 -15.19 -14.69
C THR A 39 8.53 -13.92 -13.93
N GLU A 40 8.67 -13.93 -12.60
CA GLU A 40 8.33 -12.77 -11.77
C GLU A 40 9.09 -11.51 -12.19
N ASP A 41 10.37 -11.65 -12.55
CA ASP A 41 11.21 -10.54 -13.01
C ASP A 41 10.77 -9.99 -14.37
N GLU A 42 10.41 -10.85 -15.33
CA GLU A 42 9.89 -10.41 -16.64
C GLU A 42 8.55 -9.70 -16.49
N LEU A 43 7.66 -10.23 -15.65
CA LEU A 43 6.37 -9.60 -15.37
C LEU A 43 6.55 -8.23 -14.72
N ARG A 44 7.50 -8.11 -13.78
CA ARG A 44 7.86 -6.84 -13.14
C ARG A 44 8.34 -5.82 -14.17
N GLN A 45 9.26 -6.20 -15.05
CA GLN A 45 9.79 -5.31 -16.10
C GLN A 45 8.69 -4.86 -17.07
N GLN A 46 7.80 -5.77 -17.48
CA GLN A 46 6.69 -5.42 -18.36
C GLN A 46 5.72 -4.44 -17.70
N LEU A 47 5.41 -4.64 -16.41
CA LEU A 47 4.53 -3.74 -15.66
C LEU A 47 5.14 -2.36 -15.47
N GLU A 48 6.44 -2.30 -15.19
CA GLU A 48 7.17 -1.03 -15.07
C GLU A 48 7.15 -0.27 -16.40
N ALA A 49 7.45 -0.94 -17.52
CA ALA A 49 7.37 -0.35 -18.85
C ALA A 49 5.94 0.13 -19.20
N LEU A 50 4.92 -0.62 -18.80
CA LEU A 50 3.52 -0.25 -19.01
C LEU A 50 3.12 0.95 -18.15
N ALA A 51 3.59 1.02 -16.90
CA ALA A 51 3.38 2.15 -16.01
C ALA A 51 4.03 3.43 -16.57
N GLU A 52 5.27 3.33 -17.05
CA GLU A 52 5.97 4.42 -17.74
C GLU A 52 5.21 4.88 -18.99
N HIS A 53 4.74 3.92 -19.79
CA HIS A 53 3.95 4.21 -20.99
C HIS A 53 2.67 4.95 -20.64
N PHE A 54 1.88 4.48 -19.66
CA PHE A 54 0.68 5.19 -19.24
C PHE A 54 0.97 6.57 -18.68
N CYS A 55 2.04 6.74 -17.90
CA CYS A 55 2.47 8.07 -17.46
C CYS A 55 2.84 9.00 -18.63
N SER A 56 3.33 8.46 -19.75
CA SER A 56 3.68 9.24 -20.96
C SER A 56 2.49 9.71 -21.79
N LEU A 57 1.37 8.98 -21.74
CA LEU A 57 0.16 9.29 -22.49
C LEU A 57 -0.69 10.37 -21.81
N GLU A 58 -0.43 10.67 -20.54
CA GLU A 58 -1.26 11.58 -19.77
C GLU A 58 -0.95 13.04 -20.13
N PRO A 59 -1.99 13.89 -20.30
CA PRO A 59 -1.83 15.27 -20.79
C PRO A 59 -1.14 16.20 -19.79
N VAL A 60 -1.02 15.79 -18.53
CA VAL A 60 -0.33 16.53 -17.48
C VAL A 60 1.18 16.37 -17.67
N ARG A 61 1.90 17.46 -17.96
CA ARG A 61 3.36 17.45 -17.97
C ARG A 61 3.89 17.31 -16.55
N LEU A 62 4.14 16.08 -16.15
CA LEU A 62 4.89 15.79 -14.94
C LEU A 62 6.38 15.95 -15.20
N PRO A 63 7.13 16.61 -14.30
CA PRO A 63 8.58 16.51 -14.28
C PRO A 63 9.04 15.05 -14.22
N ASP A 64 10.20 14.74 -14.79
CA ASP A 64 10.72 13.37 -14.83
C ASP A 64 10.87 12.75 -13.44
N GLU A 65 11.15 13.55 -12.42
CA GLU A 65 11.19 13.12 -11.03
C GLU A 65 9.84 12.62 -10.53
N HIS A 66 8.76 13.38 -10.74
CA HIS A 66 7.42 12.97 -10.33
C HIS A 66 6.93 11.73 -11.08
N ARG A 67 7.36 11.57 -12.35
CA ARG A 67 7.08 10.36 -13.12
C ARG A 67 7.74 9.13 -12.50
N ARG A 68 9.04 9.23 -12.16
CA ARG A 68 9.76 8.13 -11.50
C ARG A 68 9.13 7.77 -10.15
N VAL A 69 8.74 8.79 -9.36
CA VAL A 69 8.04 8.58 -8.09
C VAL A 69 6.71 7.85 -8.32
N MET A 70 5.92 8.25 -9.32
CA MET A 70 4.65 7.60 -9.63
C MET A 70 4.82 6.17 -10.10
N VAL A 71 5.79 5.88 -10.97
CA VAL A 71 6.08 4.50 -11.40
C VAL A 71 6.45 3.65 -10.19
N ARG A 72 7.34 4.14 -9.31
CA ARG A 72 7.68 3.44 -8.06
C ARG A 72 6.45 3.17 -7.20
N GLU A 73 5.61 4.18 -6.95
CA GLU A 73 4.38 4.00 -6.16
C GLU A 73 3.41 3.00 -6.79
N LEU A 74 3.28 2.99 -8.12
CA LEU A 74 2.46 2.00 -8.82
C LEU A 74 3.03 0.58 -8.68
N MET A 75 4.36 0.45 -8.74
CA MET A 75 5.03 -0.83 -8.49
C MET A 75 4.84 -1.28 -7.04
N ASP A 76 4.85 -0.36 -6.07
CA ASP A 76 4.56 -0.66 -4.67
C ASP A 76 3.09 -1.10 -4.46
N GLU A 77 2.14 -0.57 -5.24
CA GLU A 77 0.74 -1.03 -5.22
C GLU A 77 0.59 -2.47 -5.71
N ILE A 78 1.43 -2.92 -6.64
CA ILE A 78 1.42 -4.29 -7.16
C ILE A 78 2.27 -5.23 -6.30
N TYR A 79 3.51 -4.85 -6.00
CA TYR A 79 4.53 -5.71 -5.38
C TYR A 79 4.82 -5.38 -3.91
N GLY A 80 4.59 -4.16 -3.46
CA GLY A 80 4.87 -3.71 -2.10
C GLY A 80 3.64 -3.70 -1.19
N TYR A 81 3.63 -2.77 -0.23
CA TYR A 81 2.51 -2.51 0.67
C TYR A 81 1.58 -1.40 0.18
N GLY A 82 1.68 -1.04 -1.11
CA GLY A 82 0.90 0.02 -1.74
C GLY A 82 1.08 1.36 -1.03
N PRO A 83 -0.01 2.08 -0.70
CA PRO A 83 0.09 3.36 -0.01
C PRO A 83 0.82 3.31 1.34
N LEU A 84 0.92 2.13 1.96
CA LEU A 84 1.59 1.94 3.24
C LEU A 84 3.11 1.78 3.12
N GLN A 85 3.66 1.62 1.91
CA GLN A 85 5.09 1.34 1.69
C GLN A 85 6.01 2.33 2.45
N PRO A 86 5.78 3.66 2.42
CA PRO A 86 6.64 4.60 3.16
C PRO A 86 6.63 4.37 4.68
N LEU A 87 5.50 3.93 5.26
CA LEU A 87 5.40 3.61 6.68
C LEU A 87 6.10 2.28 7.01
N MET A 88 6.06 1.34 6.09
CA MET A 88 6.71 0.03 6.22
C MET A 88 8.24 0.12 6.06
N ASP A 89 8.75 1.18 5.43
CA ASP A 89 10.18 1.44 5.26
C ASP A 89 10.79 2.25 6.43
N ASP A 90 9.96 2.99 7.19
CA ASP A 90 10.39 3.83 8.31
C ASP A 90 10.78 2.98 9.54
N PRO A 91 12.04 2.92 9.99
CA PRO A 91 12.45 2.02 11.07
C PRO A 91 11.87 2.35 12.46
N ASP A 92 11.33 3.54 12.68
CA ASP A 92 10.84 3.97 13.99
C ASP A 92 9.39 3.53 14.26
N ILE A 93 8.65 3.13 13.22
CA ILE A 93 7.25 2.69 13.29
C ILE A 93 7.17 1.23 13.76
N SER A 94 6.53 0.97 14.91
CA SER A 94 6.25 -0.39 15.40
C SER A 94 5.04 -0.99 14.71
N ASP A 95 3.92 -0.25 14.70
CA ASP A 95 2.62 -0.77 14.33
C ASP A 95 1.97 0.15 13.31
N VAL A 96 1.28 -0.41 12.32
CA VAL A 96 0.46 0.31 11.33
C VAL A 96 -0.97 -0.16 11.50
N LEU A 97 -1.91 0.76 11.72
CA LEU A 97 -3.33 0.47 11.92
C LEU A 97 -4.16 1.19 10.86
N VAL A 98 -4.99 0.43 10.15
CA VAL A 98 -5.87 0.91 9.10
C VAL A 98 -7.31 0.60 9.48
N ASN A 99 -8.08 1.64 9.78
CA ASN A 99 -9.46 1.56 10.23
C ASN A 99 -10.42 2.09 9.15
N GLY A 100 -10.21 1.67 7.91
CA GLY A 100 -10.89 2.16 6.72
C GLY A 100 -9.97 2.92 5.76
N PRO A 101 -10.46 3.28 4.56
CA PRO A 101 -9.64 3.85 3.49
C PRO A 101 -9.08 5.24 3.82
N ASP A 102 -9.74 6.00 4.71
CA ASP A 102 -9.41 7.36 5.10
C ASP A 102 -8.72 7.46 6.47
N ARG A 103 -8.45 6.34 7.14
CA ARG A 103 -8.03 6.30 8.55
C ARG A 103 -6.85 5.38 8.77
N VAL A 104 -5.66 5.93 8.60
CA VAL A 104 -4.39 5.23 8.82
C VAL A 104 -3.64 5.88 9.98
N PHE A 105 -3.25 5.06 10.94
CA PHE A 105 -2.49 5.42 12.13
C PHE A 105 -1.22 4.60 12.21
N VAL A 106 -0.22 5.12 12.90
CA VAL A 106 1.03 4.42 13.18
C VAL A 106 1.40 4.58 14.63
N GLU A 107 2.04 3.55 15.19
CA GLU A 107 2.69 3.65 16.49
C GLU A 107 4.17 3.97 16.28
N ARG A 108 4.62 5.09 16.82
CA ARG A 108 6.04 5.48 16.85
C ARG A 108 6.46 5.62 18.31
N ASN A 109 7.47 4.86 18.71
CA ASN A 109 7.99 4.89 20.09
C ASN A 109 6.89 4.74 21.18
N GLY A 110 5.88 3.89 20.93
CA GLY A 110 4.76 3.66 21.85
C GLY A 110 3.65 4.72 21.81
N VAL A 111 3.75 5.72 20.94
CA VAL A 111 2.73 6.77 20.75
C VAL A 111 1.98 6.54 19.44
N LEU A 112 0.65 6.56 19.52
CA LEU A 112 -0.21 6.43 18.34
C LEU A 112 -0.39 7.79 17.66
N GLU A 113 -0.08 7.87 16.37
CA GLU A 113 -0.09 9.09 15.55
C GLU A 113 -0.95 8.87 14.29
N PRO A 114 -1.81 9.83 13.89
CA PRO A 114 -2.50 9.77 12.60
C PRO A 114 -1.52 10.05 11.44
N THR A 115 -1.84 9.55 10.24
CA THR A 115 -1.04 9.79 9.03
C THR A 115 -1.88 10.44 7.93
N ASP A 116 -1.20 11.03 6.94
CA ASP A 116 -1.83 11.60 5.74
C ASP A 116 -2.07 10.56 4.63
N ILE A 117 -1.81 9.27 4.90
CA ILE A 117 -2.00 8.21 3.92
C ILE A 117 -3.48 7.84 3.81
N THR A 118 -3.96 7.83 2.58
CA THR A 118 -5.33 7.44 2.24
C THR A 118 -5.34 6.44 1.10
N PHE A 119 -6.25 5.48 1.18
CA PHE A 119 -6.62 4.62 0.06
C PHE A 119 -7.63 5.33 -0.85
N ALA A 120 -7.69 4.89 -2.11
CA ALA A 120 -8.62 5.44 -3.08
C ALA A 120 -10.09 5.18 -2.70
N ASP A 121 -10.37 3.97 -2.22
CA ASP A 121 -11.69 3.49 -1.78
C ASP A 121 -11.53 2.21 -0.93
N GLU A 122 -12.64 1.71 -0.38
CA GLU A 122 -12.67 0.44 0.37
C GLU A 122 -12.23 -0.76 -0.48
N ALA A 123 -12.52 -0.75 -1.78
CA ALA A 123 -12.14 -1.83 -2.68
C ALA A 123 -10.61 -1.88 -2.87
N HIS A 124 -9.93 -0.74 -2.89
CA HIS A 124 -8.47 -0.65 -2.90
C HIS A 124 -7.88 -1.26 -1.63
N LEU A 125 -8.39 -0.89 -0.45
CA LEU A 125 -7.96 -1.49 0.80
C LEU A 125 -8.20 -3.01 0.83
N MET A 126 -9.36 -3.46 0.35
CA MET A 126 -9.68 -4.88 0.24
C MET A 126 -8.69 -5.65 -0.66
N ARG A 127 -8.36 -5.09 -1.83
CA ARG A 127 -7.38 -5.69 -2.75
C ARG A 127 -6.00 -5.81 -2.10
N LEU A 128 -5.57 -4.78 -1.35
CA LEU A 128 -4.31 -4.84 -0.60
C LEU A 128 -4.34 -5.98 0.44
N ILE A 129 -5.39 -6.05 1.25
CA ILE A 129 -5.55 -7.10 2.28
C ILE A 129 -5.48 -8.49 1.65
N GLN A 130 -6.30 -8.76 0.63
CA GLN A 130 -6.33 -10.05 -0.06
C GLN A 130 -4.96 -10.43 -0.64
N ARG A 131 -4.24 -9.45 -1.22
CA ARG A 131 -2.91 -9.66 -1.78
C ARG A 131 -1.87 -10.02 -0.72
N LEU A 132 -1.82 -9.26 0.38
CA LEU A 132 -0.87 -9.52 1.48
C LEU A 132 -1.15 -10.88 2.14
N VAL A 133 -2.42 -11.19 2.37
CA VAL A 133 -2.87 -12.46 2.96
C VAL A 133 -2.57 -13.63 2.03
N GLY A 134 -2.80 -13.47 0.72
CA GLY A 134 -2.47 -14.48 -0.29
C GLY A 134 -0.97 -14.78 -0.35
N ARG A 135 -0.12 -13.77 -0.28
CA ARG A 135 1.35 -13.95 -0.19
C ARG A 135 1.80 -14.66 1.08
N ALA A 136 1.06 -14.50 2.17
CA ALA A 136 1.30 -15.23 3.40
C ALA A 136 0.74 -16.68 3.38
N GLY A 137 0.22 -17.15 2.24
CA GLY A 137 -0.35 -18.49 2.10
C GLY A 137 -1.67 -18.68 2.87
N ARG A 138 -2.40 -17.59 3.08
CA ARG A 138 -3.70 -17.57 3.77
C ARG A 138 -4.80 -17.10 2.82
N ARG A 139 -6.06 -17.23 3.25
CA ARG A 139 -7.24 -16.79 2.51
C ARG A 139 -8.12 -15.94 3.43
N ILE A 140 -8.74 -14.91 2.86
CA ILE A 140 -9.71 -14.04 3.52
C ILE A 140 -10.81 -13.72 2.50
N ASP A 141 -12.04 -14.04 2.85
CA ASP A 141 -13.23 -13.86 2.02
C ASP A 141 -14.48 -13.71 2.91
N GLU A 142 -15.66 -13.51 2.34
CA GLU A 142 -16.90 -13.28 3.11
C GLU A 142 -17.28 -14.47 4.00
N VAL A 143 -16.77 -15.67 3.71
CA VAL A 143 -16.99 -16.89 4.52
C VAL A 143 -15.99 -16.94 5.67
N SER A 144 -14.75 -16.51 5.45
CA SER A 144 -13.70 -16.38 6.45
C SER A 144 -13.23 -14.93 6.57
N PRO A 145 -14.00 -14.03 7.22
CA PRO A 145 -13.80 -12.58 7.14
C PRO A 145 -12.71 -12.04 8.08
N MET A 146 -11.94 -12.91 8.72
CA MET A 146 -10.86 -12.53 9.64
C MET A 146 -9.66 -13.45 9.43
N VAL A 147 -8.45 -12.89 9.51
CA VAL A 147 -7.21 -13.65 9.34
C VAL A 147 -6.08 -13.07 10.18
N ASP A 148 -5.27 -13.98 10.73
CA ASP A 148 -3.95 -13.71 11.29
C ASP A 148 -2.88 -14.37 10.41
N ALA A 149 -1.88 -13.60 10.00
CA ALA A 149 -0.85 -14.03 9.07
C ALA A 149 0.54 -13.51 9.45
N LYS A 150 1.58 -14.26 9.06
CA LYS A 150 2.96 -13.80 9.11
C LYS A 150 3.38 -13.40 7.69
N LEU A 151 3.78 -12.15 7.54
CA LEU A 151 4.23 -11.58 6.27
C LEU A 151 5.66 -12.04 5.95
N PRO A 152 6.10 -11.96 4.68
CA PRO A 152 7.44 -12.38 4.26
C PRO A 152 8.59 -11.64 4.98
N ASP A 153 8.36 -10.39 5.38
CA ASP A 153 9.30 -9.58 6.16
C ASP A 153 9.37 -9.97 7.65
N GLY A 154 8.56 -10.93 8.09
CA GLY A 154 8.46 -11.38 9.48
C GLY A 154 7.41 -10.65 10.31
N SER A 155 6.82 -9.57 9.78
CA SER A 155 5.74 -8.81 10.43
C SER A 155 4.49 -9.68 10.61
N ARG A 156 3.65 -9.31 11.58
CA ARG A 156 2.34 -9.93 11.83
C ARG A 156 1.23 -9.06 11.27
N LEU A 157 0.38 -9.65 10.46
CA LEU A 157 -0.81 -9.02 9.89
C LEU A 157 -2.05 -9.61 10.55
N ASN A 158 -2.94 -8.74 11.02
CA ASN A 158 -4.31 -9.09 11.36
C ASN A 158 -5.25 -8.26 10.49
N ALA A 159 -6.19 -8.91 9.82
CA ALA A 159 -7.19 -8.21 9.01
C ALA A 159 -8.59 -8.73 9.28
N VAL A 160 -9.56 -7.82 9.26
CA VAL A 160 -10.99 -8.11 9.42
C VAL A 160 -11.76 -7.36 8.34
N ILE A 161 -12.59 -8.08 7.60
CA ILE A 161 -13.37 -7.56 6.48
C ILE A 161 -14.88 -7.73 6.72
N PRO A 162 -15.74 -7.07 5.93
CA PRO A 162 -17.17 -7.37 5.94
C PRO A 162 -17.45 -8.87 5.69
N PRO A 163 -18.49 -9.44 6.30
CA PRO A 163 -19.53 -8.77 7.11
C PRO A 163 -19.14 -8.49 8.58
N LEU A 164 -17.98 -8.96 9.06
CA LEU A 164 -17.59 -8.79 10.47
C LEU A 164 -17.17 -7.35 10.80
N ALA A 165 -16.48 -6.69 9.87
CA ALA A 165 -16.12 -5.29 9.99
C ALA A 165 -17.26 -4.37 9.50
N LEU A 166 -18.11 -3.92 10.42
CA LEU A 166 -19.33 -3.12 10.12
C LEU A 166 -19.06 -1.78 9.42
N ARG A 167 -17.83 -1.26 9.49
CA ARG A 167 -17.43 0.05 8.95
C ARG A 167 -16.43 -0.08 7.80
N GLY A 168 -16.48 -1.21 7.09
CA GLY A 168 -15.55 -1.51 6.01
C GLY A 168 -14.30 -2.27 6.49
N PRO A 169 -13.40 -2.65 5.57
CA PRO A 169 -12.23 -3.46 5.88
C PRO A 169 -11.26 -2.76 6.82
N THR A 170 -10.67 -3.52 7.74
CA THR A 170 -9.67 -3.06 8.70
C THR A 170 -8.46 -3.99 8.71
N LEU A 171 -7.30 -3.42 9.01
CA LEU A 171 -6.01 -4.10 8.96
C LEU A 171 -5.09 -3.53 10.04
N SER A 172 -4.34 -4.38 10.71
CA SER A 172 -3.19 -3.98 11.52
C SER A 172 -1.97 -4.79 11.13
N ILE A 173 -0.82 -4.12 11.07
CA ILE A 173 0.48 -4.73 10.82
C ILE A 173 1.38 -4.38 11.98
N ARG A 174 1.80 -5.40 12.74
CA ARG A 174 2.80 -5.28 13.79
C ARG A 174 4.15 -5.69 13.23
N ARG A 175 5.07 -4.74 13.15
CA ARG A 175 6.36 -4.94 12.49
C ARG A 175 7.33 -5.65 13.41
N PHE A 176 8.15 -6.50 12.80
CA PHE A 176 9.23 -7.16 13.50
C PHE A 176 10.40 -6.17 13.64
N ARG A 177 10.65 -5.66 14.85
CA ARG A 177 11.79 -4.77 15.11
C ARG A 177 13.09 -5.56 14.94
N THR A 178 13.98 -5.09 14.07
CA THR A 178 15.32 -5.67 13.87
C THR A 178 16.26 -5.39 15.05
N ARG A 179 15.89 -4.49 15.97
CA ARG A 179 16.67 -4.24 17.18
C ARG A 179 16.50 -5.40 18.14
N ALA A 180 17.52 -6.26 18.22
CA ALA A 180 17.64 -7.21 19.31
C ALA A 180 17.58 -6.44 20.63
N LEU A 181 16.62 -6.80 21.50
CA LEU A 181 16.59 -6.29 22.86
C LEU A 181 17.88 -6.74 23.54
N LEU A 182 18.70 -5.79 23.97
CA LEU A 182 19.85 -6.10 24.80
C LEU A 182 19.36 -6.36 26.22
N PHE A 183 20.13 -7.12 27.01
CA PHE A 183 19.80 -7.37 28.42
C PHE A 183 19.60 -6.06 29.21
N GLU A 184 20.30 -5.00 28.82
CA GLU A 184 20.20 -3.65 29.38
C GLU A 184 18.85 -2.96 29.10
N ASP A 185 18.11 -3.38 28.07
CA ASP A 185 16.78 -2.84 27.74
C ASP A 185 15.65 -3.53 28.56
N MET A 186 15.99 -4.54 29.38
CA MET A 186 15.04 -5.42 30.09
C MET A 186 15.00 -5.23 31.62
N VAL A 187 15.56 -4.14 32.15
CA VAL A 187 15.70 -3.89 33.60
C VAL A 187 15.07 -2.57 34.02
#